data_AF-A0A1C0SRD4-F1
#
_entry.id   AF-A0A1C0SRD4-F1
#
_cell.length_a   1.000
_cell.length_b   1.000
_cell.length_c   1.000
_cell.angle_alpha   90.00
_cell.angle_beta   90.00
_cell.angle_gamma   90.00
#
_symmetry.space_group_name_H-M   'P 1'
#
loop_
_entity.id
_entity.type
_entity.pdbx_description
1 polymer ?
#
loop_
_entity_poly.entity_id
_entity_poly.type
_entity_poly.pdbx_seq_one_letter_code
_entity_poly.pdbx_strand_id
1 'polypeptide(L)' 'MRAGSEKLRENILTLFNRACRQGRLDVAEHLLRALEVSSEKADEDGRPSARNPLADAYFTIARLRMKR' A
#
# COMPACT_ATOMS: atom_id res chain seq x y z
N MET A 1 -9.78 19.20 -6.89
CA MET A 1 -9.65 18.76 -5.48
C MET A 1 -8.84 17.46 -5.44
N ARG A 2 -7.53 17.48 -5.14
CA ARG A 2 -6.64 16.28 -5.14
C ARG A 2 -6.22 15.79 -3.74
N ALA A 3 -6.51 16.53 -2.66
CA ALA A 3 -6.02 16.21 -1.31
C ALA A 3 -6.69 14.97 -0.66
N GLY A 4 -7.82 14.50 -1.18
CA GLY A 4 -8.56 13.37 -0.60
C GLY A 4 -7.91 12.00 -0.84
N SER A 5 -7.32 11.77 -2.02
CA SER A 5 -6.76 10.44 -2.37
C SER A 5 -5.39 10.20 -1.74
N GLU A 6 -4.57 11.24 -1.58
CA GLU A 6 -3.25 11.15 -0.95
C GLU A 6 -3.37 10.78 0.54
N LYS A 7 -4.27 11.46 1.27
CA LYS A 7 -4.55 11.17 2.68
C LYS A 7 -5.11 9.77 2.89
N LEU A 8 -5.95 9.28 1.97
CA LEU A 8 -6.43 7.90 2.01
C LEU A 8 -5.28 6.90 1.83
N ARG A 9 -4.37 7.17 0.88
CA ARG A 9 -3.18 6.33 0.64
C ARG A 9 -2.25 6.27 1.85
N GLU A 10 -2.00 7.40 2.50
CA GLU A 10 -1.21 7.47 3.74
C GLU A 10 -1.82 6.68 4.90
N ASN A 11 -3.15 6.78 5.05
CA ASN A 11 -3.88 6.00 6.06
C ASN A 11 -3.78 4.48 5.78
N ILE A 12 -3.93 4.07 4.52
CA ILE A 12 -3.80 2.65 4.13
C ILE A 12 -2.38 2.14 4.42
N LEU A 13 -1.34 2.90 4.07
CA LEU A 13 0.05 2.54 4.37
C LEU A 13 0.34 2.44 5.88
N THR A 14 -0.25 3.33 6.66
CA THR A 14 -0.11 3.32 8.13
C THR A 14 -0.73 2.06 8.72
N LEU A 15 -1.94 1.71 8.29
CA LEU A 15 -2.61 0.47 8.70
C LEU A 15 -1.87 -0.78 8.23
N PHE A 16 -1.32 -0.74 7.01
CA PHE A 16 -0.55 -1.82 6.43
C PHE A 16 0.70 -2.12 7.28
N ASN A 17 1.50 -1.10 7.58
CA ASN A 17 2.67 -1.23 8.46
C ASN A 17 2.30 -1.81 9.83
N ARG A 18 1.16 -1.37 10.39
CA ARG A 18 0.67 -1.90 11.67
C ARG A 18 0.29 -3.38 11.56
N ALA A 19 -0.39 -3.79 10.49
CA ALA A 19 -0.76 -5.20 10.24
C ALA A 19 0.49 -6.08 10.07
N CYS A 20 1.49 -5.60 9.33
CA CYS A 20 2.78 -6.25 9.17
C CYS A 20 3.49 -6.48 10.51
N ARG A 21 3.54 -5.46 11.39
CA ARG A 21 4.16 -5.58 12.72
C ARG A 21 3.42 -6.55 13.65
N GLN A 22 2.13 -6.72 13.44
CA GLN A 22 1.32 -7.68 14.20
C GLN A 22 1.34 -9.10 13.60
N GLY A 23 2.03 -9.33 12.48
CA GLY A 23 2.03 -10.62 11.78
C GLY A 23 0.69 -10.98 11.13
N ARG A 24 -0.25 -10.02 11.04
CA ARG A 24 -1.59 -10.20 10.47
C ARG A 24 -1.55 -10.07 8.96
N LEU A 25 -0.99 -11.08 8.29
CA LEU A 25 -0.77 -11.06 6.85
C LEU A 25 -2.08 -10.95 6.05
N ASP A 26 -3.17 -11.58 6.50
CA ASP A 26 -4.46 -11.53 5.78
C ASP A 26 -5.00 -10.09 5.66
N VAL A 27 -4.81 -9.30 6.73
CA VAL A 27 -5.18 -7.88 6.78
C VAL A 27 -4.21 -7.06 5.95
N ALA A 28 -2.91 -7.36 5.99
CA ALA A 28 -1.91 -6.68 5.18
C ALA A 28 -2.16 -6.89 3.67
N GLU A 29 -2.54 -8.10 3.25
CA GLU A 29 -2.91 -8.41 1.87
C GLU A 29 -4.18 -7.66 1.43
N HIS A 30 -5.19 -7.54 2.30
CA HIS A 30 -6.39 -6.74 2.00
C HIS A 30 -6.07 -5.25 1.85
N LEU A 31 -5.22 -4.71 2.73
CA LEU A 31 -4.78 -3.32 2.68
C LEU A 31 -3.91 -3.04 1.45
N LEU A 32 -3.11 -4.01 1.01
CA LEU A 32 -2.35 -3.91 -0.23
C LEU A 32 -3.28 -3.78 -1.44
N ARG A 33 -4.31 -4.63 -1.56
CA ARG A 33 -5.30 -4.52 -2.64
C ARG A 33 -6.05 -3.18 -2.64
N ALA A 34 -6.37 -2.65 -1.46
CA ALA A 34 -6.97 -1.32 -1.34
C ALA A 34 -6.03 -0.20 -1.81
N LEU A 35 -4.71 -0.36 -1.59
CA LEU A 35 -3.67 0.56 -2.06
C LEU A 35 -3.54 0.51 -3.59
N GLU A 36 -3.65 -0.67 -4.19
CA GLU A 36 -3.58 -0.88 -5.65
C GLU A 36 -4.71 -0.14 -6.36
N VAL A 37 -5.96 -0.40 -5.96
CA VAL A 37 -7.16 0.25 -6.53
C VAL A 37 -7.11 1.77 -6.35
N SER A 38 -6.52 2.23 -5.25
CA SER A 38 -6.34 3.66 -4.97
C SER A 38 -5.24 4.30 -5.81
N SER A 39 -4.25 3.53 -6.27
CA SER A 39 -3.18 3.99 -7.17
C SER A 39 -3.60 3.93 -8.63
N GLU A 40 -4.34 2.91 -9.06
CA GLU A 40 -4.88 2.81 -10.43
C GLU A 40 -5.75 4.02 -10.79
N LYS A 41 -6.55 4.50 -9.82
CA LYS A 41 -7.35 5.73 -10.00
C LYS A 41 -6.52 7.02 -10.06
N ALA A 42 -5.26 6.98 -9.65
CA ALA A 42 -4.35 8.13 -9.74
C ALA A 42 -3.50 8.10 -11.04
N ASP A 43 -3.28 6.91 -11.60
CA ASP A 43 -2.48 6.67 -12.82
C ASP A 43 -3.23 6.96 -14.14
N GLU A 44 -4.56 7.20 -14.11
CA GLU A 44 -5.26 7.79 -15.27
C GLU A 44 -4.73 9.20 -15.65
N ASP A 45 -3.86 9.81 -14.83
CA ASP A 45 -3.16 11.07 -15.14
C ASP A 45 -1.76 10.85 -15.77
N GLY A 46 -1.35 9.59 -16.03
CA GLY A 46 -0.18 9.23 -16.83
C GLY A 46 1.18 9.63 -16.26
N ARG A 47 1.29 9.98 -14.97
CA ARG A 47 2.56 10.37 -14.34
C ARG A 47 3.05 9.29 -13.37
N PRO A 48 4.15 8.57 -13.69
CA PRO A 48 4.80 7.68 -12.74
C PRO A 48 5.36 8.52 -11.59
N SER A 49 4.71 8.43 -10.42
CA SER A 49 5.17 9.13 -9.22
C SER A 49 6.46 8.46 -8.73
N ALA A 50 7.55 9.24 -8.58
CA ALA A 50 8.92 8.76 -8.33
C ALA A 50 9.13 7.96 -7.03
N ARG A 51 8.10 7.88 -6.19
CA ARG A 51 8.06 7.03 -4.99
C ARG A 51 6.82 6.17 -5.10
N ASN A 52 7.02 4.89 -5.40
CA ASN A 52 5.91 3.95 -5.58
C ASN A 52 5.70 3.16 -4.28
N PRO A 53 4.89 3.66 -3.32
CA PRO A 53 4.71 3.00 -2.01
C PRO A 53 4.06 1.62 -2.13
N LEU A 54 3.47 1.32 -3.30
CA LEU A 54 3.05 -0.02 -3.69
C LEU A 54 4.22 -1.00 -3.76
N ALA A 55 5.31 -0.63 -4.42
CA ALA A 55 6.49 -1.48 -4.53
C ALA A 55 7.09 -1.78 -3.14
N ASP A 56 7.15 -0.77 -2.28
CA ASP A 56 7.63 -0.91 -0.90
C ASP A 56 6.74 -1.85 -0.07
N ALA A 57 5.42 -1.76 -0.23
CA ALA A 57 4.46 -2.64 0.43
C ALA A 57 4.59 -4.09 -0.08
N TYR A 58 4.77 -4.29 -1.39
CA TYR A 58 5.05 -5.60 -1.99
C TYR A 58 6.32 -6.25 -1.42
N PHE A 59 7.44 -5.51 -1.37
CA PHE A 59 8.69 -5.99 -0.75
C PHE A 59 8.50 -6.36 0.72
N THR A 60 7.70 -5.58 1.45
CA THR A 60 7.41 -5.84 2.86
C THR A 60 6.66 -7.16 3.07
N ILE A 61 5.61 -7.44 2.29
CA ILE A 61 4.90 -8.74 2.37
C ILE A 61 5.84 -9.89 1.98
N ALA A 62 6.56 -9.76 0.86
CA ALA A 62 7.45 -10.81 0.38
C ALA A 62 8.52 -11.19 1.43
N ARG A 63 9.12 -10.17 2.08
CA ARG A 63 10.12 -10.38 3.13
C ARG A 63 9.52 -11.01 4.40
N LEU A 64 8.26 -10.73 4.73
CA LEU A 64 7.57 -11.34 5.87
C LEU A 64 7.21 -12.81 5.61
N ARG A 65 6.87 -13.18 4.36
CA ARG A 65 6.60 -14.57 3.98
C ARG A 65 7.86 -15.45 4.02
N MET A 66 9.03 -14.89 3.73
CA MET A 66 10.33 -15.59 3.83
C MET A 66 10.82 -15.83 5.26
N LYS A 67 10.22 -15.16 6.27
CA LYS A 67 10.61 -15.27 7.69
C LYS A 67 9.73 -16.23 8.50
N ARG A 68 8.80 -16.93 7.86
CA ARG A 68 7.97 -17.99 8.47
C ARG A 68 8.57 -19.36 8.24
#